data_AF-A0A0F9HZY1-F1
#
_entry.id   AF-A0A0F9HZY1-F1
#
_cell.length_a   1.000
_cell.length_b   1.000
_cell.length_c   1.000
_cell.angle_alpha   90.00
_cell.angle_beta   90.00
_cell.angle_gamma   90.00
#
_symmetry.space_group_name_H-M   'P 1'
#
loop_
_entity.id
_entity.type
_entity.pdbx_description
1 polymer ?
#
loop_
_entity_poly.entity_id
_entity_poly.type
_entity_poly.pdbx_seq_one_letter_code
_entity_poly.pdbx_strand_id
1 'polypeptide(L)'
;MGINTMTIDNLKIFSKIAAQDNLASTLALKYNRATANIQRKFGVSPRRSSYGPTKLPITSGGTTYNRYLNSIMQQESAGKFNVVNKQSGALGLYQFMPKTLRGLGYKGTSQQFLGNPSLQKSYMHKFTKQNAKSLGINMQTMTSRQAGLLAAAHYGGVGGAKKIMGGNRRYGTTSFQGKTPYAYMNDVLRRMYAR
;
A
#
# COMPACT_ATOMS: atom_id res chain seq x y z
N MET A 1 -21.63 17.12 28.14
CA MET A 1 -21.48 16.81 26.69
C MET A 1 -20.02 16.43 26.45
N GLY A 2 -19.71 15.14 26.42
CA GLY A 2 -18.34 14.65 26.22
C GLY A 2 -18.00 14.63 24.73
N ILE A 3 -17.16 15.56 24.28
CA ILE A 3 -16.62 15.54 22.92
C ILE A 3 -15.70 14.32 22.83
N ASN A 4 -16.04 13.35 21.97
CA ASN A 4 -15.30 12.10 21.79
C ASN A 4 -13.81 12.38 21.52
N THR A 5 -12.95 12.04 22.48
CA THR A 5 -11.49 12.22 22.39
C THR A 5 -10.86 11.41 21.24
N MET A 6 -11.47 10.28 20.84
CA MET A 6 -11.05 9.49 19.67
C MET A 6 -11.11 10.25 18.33
N THR A 7 -11.97 11.25 18.18
CA THR A 7 -12.13 12.01 16.93
C THR A 7 -11.00 13.03 16.74
N ILE A 8 -10.53 13.63 17.83
CA ILE A 8 -9.48 14.66 17.82
C ILE A 8 -8.10 14.03 17.54
N ASP A 9 -7.84 12.84 18.09
CA ASP A 9 -6.57 12.14 17.84
C ASP A 9 -6.43 11.71 16.38
N ASN A 10 -7.52 11.29 15.74
CA ASN A 10 -7.54 10.98 14.31
C ASN A 10 -7.24 12.24 13.47
N LEU A 11 -7.87 13.37 13.78
CA LEU A 11 -7.61 14.65 13.09
C LEU A 11 -6.15 15.11 13.24
N LYS A 12 -5.55 14.93 14.42
CA LYS A 12 -4.13 15.23 14.68
C LYS A 12 -3.18 14.29 13.92
N ILE A 13 -3.57 13.03 13.71
CA ILE A 13 -2.80 12.08 12.90
C ILE A 13 -2.84 12.49 11.42
N PHE A 14 -4.02 12.85 10.90
CA PHE A 14 -4.16 13.28 9.50
C PHE A 14 -3.41 14.57 9.20
N SER A 15 -3.40 15.56 10.11
CA SER A 15 -2.65 16.81 9.92
C SER A 15 -1.13 16.61 9.96
N LYS A 16 -0.62 15.74 10.84
CA LYS A 16 0.81 15.38 10.88
C LYS A 16 1.26 14.66 9.62
N ILE A 17 0.42 13.78 9.05
CA ILE A 17 0.69 13.12 7.77
C ILE A 17 0.82 14.18 6.66
N ALA A 18 -0.13 15.12 6.56
CA ALA A 18 -0.11 16.16 5.53
C ALA A 18 1.15 17.06 5.60
N ALA A 19 1.63 17.41 6.79
CA ALA A 19 2.85 18.19 6.95
C ALA A 19 4.12 17.42 6.52
N GLN A 20 4.18 16.11 6.77
CA GLN A 20 5.31 15.26 6.41
C GLN A 20 5.42 15.05 4.89
N ASP A 21 4.28 15.06 4.18
CA ASP A 21 4.21 14.97 2.71
C ASP A 21 4.91 16.14 2.02
N ASN A 22 4.79 17.35 2.59
CA ASN A 22 5.42 18.56 2.06
C ASN A 22 6.95 18.52 2.23
N LEU A 23 7.45 18.04 3.37
CA LEU A 23 8.89 17.88 3.61
C LEU A 23 9.51 16.80 2.73
N ALA A 24 8.85 15.64 2.60
CA ALA A 24 9.30 14.54 1.75
C ALA A 24 9.38 14.96 0.26
N SER A 25 8.40 15.74 -0.21
CA SER A 25 8.39 16.29 -1.57
C SER A 25 9.57 17.25 -1.81
N THR A 26 9.88 18.09 -0.82
CA THR A 26 10.99 19.05 -0.89
C THR A 26 12.36 18.35 -0.92
N LEU A 27 12.54 17.32 -0.09
CA LEU A 27 13.77 16.51 -0.07
C LEU A 27 13.96 15.71 -1.37
N ALA A 28 12.89 15.14 -1.92
CA ALA A 28 12.93 14.43 -3.20
C ALA A 28 13.36 15.36 -4.36
N LEU A 29 12.89 16.61 -4.38
CA LEU A 29 13.29 17.61 -5.38
C LEU A 29 14.78 17.98 -5.26
N LYS A 30 15.30 18.18 -4.03
CA LYS A 30 16.72 18.43 -3.80
C LYS A 30 17.59 17.26 -4.25
N TYR A 31 17.18 16.03 -3.93
CA TYR A 31 17.88 14.81 -4.36
C TYR A 31 17.88 14.65 -5.89
N ASN A 32 16.75 14.90 -6.57
CA ASN A 32 16.64 14.81 -8.02
C ASN A 32 17.52 15.85 -8.75
N ARG A 33 17.67 17.06 -8.20
CA ARG A 33 18.60 18.07 -8.73
C ARG A 33 20.05 17.61 -8.58
N ALA A 34 20.41 17.04 -7.43
CA ALA A 34 21.75 16.53 -7.19
C ALA A 34 22.10 15.37 -8.14
N THR A 35 21.20 14.41 -8.34
CA THR A 35 21.43 13.26 -9.23
C THR A 35 21.50 13.66 -10.71
N ALA A 36 20.68 14.60 -11.16
CA ALA A 36 20.74 15.12 -12.53
C ALA A 36 22.07 15.85 -12.81
N ASN A 37 22.57 16.62 -11.84
CA ASN A 37 23.86 17.30 -11.96
C ASN A 37 25.03 16.33 -12.04
N ILE A 38 24.99 15.23 -11.27
CA ILE A 38 25.99 14.15 -11.31
C ILE A 38 25.95 13.44 -12.68
N GLN A 39 24.77 13.07 -13.19
CA GLN A 39 24.64 12.40 -14.48
C GLN A 39 25.20 13.22 -15.64
N ARG A 40 24.95 14.54 -15.63
CA ARG A 40 25.51 15.47 -16.63
C ARG A 40 27.03 15.59 -16.51
N LYS A 41 27.57 15.60 -15.29
CA LYS A 41 29.01 15.74 -15.02
C LYS A 41 29.81 14.50 -15.44
N PHE A 42 29.22 13.31 -15.36
CA PHE A 42 29.93 12.05 -15.56
C PHE A 42 29.51 11.26 -16.81
N GLY A 43 28.65 11.79 -17.68
CA GLY A 43 28.29 11.16 -18.97
C GLY A 43 27.61 9.78 -18.85
N VAL A 44 27.07 9.44 -17.66
CA VAL A 44 26.49 8.13 -17.40
C VAL A 44 25.07 8.06 -17.97
N SER A 45 24.89 7.41 -19.12
CA SER A 45 23.56 7.03 -19.62
C SER A 45 23.04 5.82 -18.84
N PRO A 46 21.79 5.81 -18.35
CA PRO A 46 21.28 4.70 -17.58
C PRO A 46 21.15 3.46 -18.48
N ARG A 47 22.01 2.45 -18.28
CA ARG A 47 21.69 1.07 -18.64
C ARG A 47 20.32 0.74 -18.04
N ARG A 48 19.36 0.32 -18.87
CA ARG A 48 17.99 -0.02 -18.48
C ARG A 48 17.99 -1.16 -17.44
N SER A 49 18.15 -0.81 -16.17
CA SER A 49 17.67 -1.60 -15.05
C SER A 49 16.16 -1.40 -15.00
N SER A 50 15.39 -2.45 -15.26
CA SER A 50 13.91 -2.43 -15.23
C SER A 50 13.31 -2.17 -13.84
N TYR A 51 14.16 -2.03 -12.81
CA TYR A 51 13.79 -1.58 -11.48
C TYR A 51 14.91 -0.71 -10.88
N GLY A 52 15.30 0.37 -11.58
CA GLY A 52 15.95 1.56 -11.01
C GLY A 52 14.95 2.73 -10.98
N PRO A 53 15.18 3.81 -10.21
CA PRO A 53 14.16 4.82 -9.90
C PRO A 53 13.75 5.55 -11.18
N THR A 54 12.67 5.10 -11.80
CA THR A 54 12.00 5.80 -12.88
C THR A 54 11.56 7.15 -12.33
N LYS A 55 11.97 8.25 -12.97
CA LYS A 55 11.45 9.62 -12.72
C LYS A 55 9.94 9.54 -12.46
N LEU A 56 9.52 9.71 -11.21
CA LEU A 56 8.10 9.71 -10.87
C LEU A 56 7.58 11.15 -10.91
N PRO A 57 6.42 11.41 -11.53
CA PRO A 57 5.74 12.68 -11.41
C PRO A 57 5.28 12.84 -9.97
N ILE A 58 6.02 13.66 -9.21
CA ILE A 58 5.55 14.26 -7.97
C ILE A 58 4.56 15.35 -8.41
N THR A 59 3.34 14.96 -8.76
CA THR A 59 2.30 15.92 -9.10
C THR A 59 1.00 15.48 -8.43
N SER A 60 0.58 16.31 -7.48
CA SER A 60 -0.77 16.50 -6.93
C SER A 60 -1.56 15.25 -6.50
N GLY A 61 -1.39 14.85 -5.23
CA GLY A 61 -2.41 14.09 -4.49
C GLY A 61 -1.91 12.93 -3.63
N GLY A 62 -1.16 13.21 -2.56
CA GLY A 62 -0.92 12.27 -1.44
C GLY A 62 0.33 11.37 -1.51
N THR A 63 0.78 10.92 -0.33
CA THR A 63 1.90 9.97 -0.14
C THR A 63 1.84 8.72 -1.02
N THR A 64 2.99 8.04 -1.18
CA THR A 64 3.06 6.65 -1.65
C THR A 64 2.09 5.74 -0.91
N TYR A 65 1.87 5.97 0.39
CA TYR A 65 0.90 5.25 1.21
C TYR A 65 -0.55 5.45 0.77
N ASN A 66 -0.95 6.68 0.49
CA ASN A 66 -2.30 6.97 0.00
C ASN A 66 -2.53 6.35 -1.38
N ARG A 67 -1.53 6.44 -2.28
CA ARG A 67 -1.60 5.78 -3.60
C ARG A 67 -1.70 4.27 -3.47
N TYR A 68 -0.93 3.67 -2.56
CA TYR A 68 -1.01 2.24 -2.24
C TYR A 68 -2.42 1.85 -1.76
N LEU A 69 -2.97 2.54 -0.76
CA LEU A 69 -4.31 2.24 -0.24
C LEU A 69 -5.38 2.37 -1.32
N ASN A 70 -5.35 3.44 -2.10
CA ASN A 70 -6.31 3.66 -3.20
C ASN A 70 -6.17 2.57 -4.26
N SER A 71 -4.94 2.17 -4.61
CA SER A 71 -4.70 1.15 -5.63
C SER A 71 -5.18 -0.25 -5.20
N ILE A 72 -4.99 -0.62 -3.94
CA ILE A 72 -5.56 -1.86 -3.39
C ILE A 72 -7.09 -1.78 -3.43
N MET A 73 -7.68 -0.70 -2.91
CA MET A 73 -9.14 -0.52 -2.91
C MET A 73 -9.74 -0.66 -4.32
N GLN A 74 -9.13 -0.02 -5.31
CA GLN A 74 -9.58 -0.10 -6.70
C GLN A 74 -9.40 -1.50 -7.29
N GLN A 75 -8.29 -2.17 -6.99
CA GLN A 75 -8.02 -3.53 -7.46
C GLN A 75 -8.98 -4.55 -6.85
N GLU A 76 -9.36 -4.37 -5.59
CA GLU A 76 -10.15 -5.33 -4.81
C GLU A 76 -11.66 -5.17 -4.98
N SER A 77 -12.17 -3.95 -5.02
CA SER A 77 -13.62 -3.70 -4.97
C SER A 77 -14.11 -2.61 -5.91
N ALA A 78 -13.22 -1.94 -6.64
CA ALA A 78 -13.52 -0.70 -7.37
C ALA A 78 -14.19 0.36 -6.47
N GLY A 79 -13.79 0.42 -5.19
CA GLY A 79 -14.31 1.39 -4.21
C GLY A 79 -15.65 1.01 -3.56
N LYS A 80 -16.19 -0.17 -3.84
CA LYS A 80 -17.46 -0.63 -3.25
C LYS A 80 -17.21 -1.19 -1.84
N PHE A 81 -17.82 -0.58 -0.83
CA PHE A 81 -17.58 -0.95 0.57
C PHE A 81 -18.55 -2.00 1.13
N ASN A 82 -19.70 -2.19 0.48
CA ASN A 82 -20.79 -3.07 0.91
C ASN A 82 -20.87 -4.39 0.11
N VAL A 83 -19.76 -4.81 -0.52
CA VAL A 83 -19.70 -6.01 -1.36
C VAL A 83 -19.08 -7.20 -0.65
N VAL A 84 -19.55 -8.38 -1.01
CA VAL A 84 -19.00 -9.67 -0.58
C VAL A 84 -18.59 -10.45 -1.81
N ASN A 85 -17.37 -10.98 -1.82
CA ASN A 85 -16.96 -11.94 -2.83
C ASN A 85 -17.75 -13.24 -2.65
N LYS A 86 -18.51 -13.66 -3.67
CA LYS A 86 -19.38 -14.84 -3.59
C LYS A 86 -18.60 -16.14 -3.42
N GLN A 87 -17.39 -16.23 -3.99
CA GLN A 87 -16.57 -17.43 -3.91
C GLN A 87 -15.77 -17.54 -2.61
N SER A 88 -15.17 -16.44 -2.15
CA SER A 88 -14.27 -16.46 -0.98
C SER A 88 -14.89 -15.97 0.33
N GLY A 89 -16.01 -15.24 0.26
CA GLY A 89 -16.58 -14.53 1.41
C GLY A 89 -15.78 -13.29 1.85
N ALA A 90 -14.85 -12.81 1.02
CA ALA A 90 -14.09 -11.59 1.27
C ALA A 90 -14.97 -10.33 1.31
N LEU A 91 -14.65 -9.38 2.18
CA LEU A 91 -15.53 -8.28 2.56
C LEU A 91 -14.98 -6.89 2.19
N GLY A 92 -15.84 -6.08 1.57
CA GLY A 92 -15.72 -4.63 1.49
C GLY A 92 -14.57 -4.09 0.62
N LEU A 93 -14.15 -2.86 0.93
CA LEU A 93 -13.22 -2.04 0.15
C LEU A 93 -11.93 -2.77 -0.22
N TYR A 94 -11.40 -3.55 0.73
CA TYR A 94 -10.10 -4.21 0.65
C TYR A 94 -10.21 -5.73 0.67
N GLN A 95 -11.42 -6.27 0.40
CA GLN A 95 -11.70 -7.71 0.29
C GLN A 95 -11.08 -8.53 1.43
N PHE A 96 -11.35 -8.11 2.66
CA PHE A 96 -10.84 -8.81 3.84
C PHE A 96 -11.52 -10.17 4.02
N MET A 97 -10.71 -11.22 4.11
CA MET A 97 -11.22 -12.52 4.57
C MET A 97 -11.66 -12.43 6.04
N PRO A 98 -12.82 -13.01 6.43
CA PRO A 98 -13.29 -12.97 7.81
C PRO A 98 -12.25 -13.49 8.83
N LYS A 99 -11.50 -14.53 8.47
CA LYS A 99 -10.40 -15.08 9.29
C LYS A 99 -9.30 -14.04 9.54
N THR A 100 -8.95 -13.24 8.53
CA THR A 100 -7.95 -12.17 8.67
C THR A 100 -8.46 -11.09 9.62
N LEU A 101 -9.72 -10.68 9.53
CA LEU A 101 -10.31 -9.71 10.46
C LEU A 101 -10.30 -10.23 11.90
N ARG A 102 -10.65 -11.50 12.12
CA ARG A 102 -10.55 -12.14 13.44
C ARG A 102 -9.11 -12.14 13.96
N GLY A 103 -8.13 -12.47 13.12
CA GLY A 103 -6.70 -12.39 13.47
C GLY A 103 -6.23 -10.96 13.78
N LEU A 104 -6.88 -9.95 13.21
CA LEU A 104 -6.67 -8.54 13.53
C LEU A 104 -7.47 -8.08 14.76
N GLY A 105 -8.21 -8.98 15.43
CA GLY A 105 -8.96 -8.68 16.65
C GLY A 105 -10.37 -8.13 16.43
N TYR A 106 -10.92 -8.20 15.21
CA TYR A 106 -12.31 -7.85 14.97
C TYR A 106 -13.25 -8.88 15.58
N LYS A 107 -14.24 -8.43 16.34
CA LYS A 107 -15.23 -9.28 17.04
C LYS A 107 -16.67 -9.11 16.53
N GLY A 108 -16.92 -8.15 15.64
CA GLY A 108 -18.27 -7.87 15.12
C GLY A 108 -18.67 -8.78 13.96
N THR A 109 -19.86 -8.53 13.42
CA THR A 109 -20.43 -9.28 12.28
C THR A 109 -19.97 -8.73 10.93
N SER A 110 -20.08 -9.53 9.87
CA SER A 110 -19.77 -9.08 8.51
C SER A 110 -20.63 -7.87 8.11
N GLN A 111 -21.89 -7.83 8.51
CA GLN A 111 -22.82 -6.73 8.23
C GLN A 111 -22.36 -5.43 8.90
N GLN A 112 -21.92 -5.50 10.16
CA GLN A 112 -21.35 -4.35 10.88
C GLN A 112 -20.07 -3.84 10.19
N PHE A 113 -19.23 -4.76 9.67
CA PHE A 113 -18.03 -4.40 8.94
C PHE A 113 -18.33 -3.75 7.58
N LEU A 114 -19.26 -4.32 6.82
CA LEU A 114 -19.69 -3.82 5.51
C LEU A 114 -20.43 -2.49 5.62
N GLY A 115 -21.12 -2.20 6.72
CA GLY A 115 -21.80 -0.93 6.95
C GLY A 115 -20.88 0.24 7.34
N ASN A 116 -19.58 0.00 7.57
CA ASN A 116 -18.69 1.03 8.11
C ASN A 116 -17.38 1.16 7.31
N PRO A 117 -17.35 1.99 6.23
CA PRO A 117 -16.16 2.23 5.42
C PRO A 117 -14.93 2.69 6.22
N SER A 118 -15.15 3.51 7.25
CA SER A 118 -14.07 4.03 8.11
C SER A 118 -13.42 2.92 8.93
N LEU A 119 -14.22 1.97 9.42
CA LEU A 119 -13.72 0.76 10.08
C LEU A 119 -12.86 -0.08 9.11
N GLN A 120 -13.31 -0.26 7.88
CA GLN A 120 -12.55 -1.02 6.87
C GLN A 120 -11.19 -0.37 6.58
N LYS A 121 -11.15 0.96 6.43
CA LYS A 121 -9.89 1.73 6.28
C LYS A 121 -8.97 1.59 7.48
N SER A 122 -9.52 1.62 8.70
CA SER A 122 -8.75 1.40 9.94
C SER A 122 -8.13 -0.02 10.00
N TYR A 123 -8.89 -1.05 9.64
CA TYR A 123 -8.37 -2.42 9.57
C TYR A 123 -7.33 -2.61 8.45
N MET A 124 -7.49 -1.91 7.31
CA MET A 124 -6.46 -1.87 6.27
C MET A 124 -5.16 -1.24 6.75
N HIS A 125 -5.25 -0.13 7.50
CA HIS A 125 -4.09 0.47 8.13
C HIS A 125 -3.42 -0.50 9.12
N LYS A 126 -4.20 -1.15 10.00
CA LYS A 126 -3.69 -2.12 10.97
C LYS A 126 -3.00 -3.31 10.31
N PHE A 127 -3.60 -3.88 9.28
CA PHE A 127 -3.03 -5.00 8.54
C PHE A 127 -1.74 -4.61 7.80
N THR A 128 -1.75 -3.45 7.14
CA THR A 128 -0.56 -2.93 6.46
C THR A 128 0.57 -2.68 7.45
N LYS A 129 0.28 -2.15 8.65
CA LYS A 129 1.26 -1.94 9.71
C LYS A 129 1.90 -3.25 10.19
N GLN A 130 1.11 -4.32 10.36
CA GLN A 130 1.65 -5.64 10.71
C GLN A 130 2.57 -6.18 9.61
N ASN A 131 2.14 -6.14 8.35
CA ASN A 131 2.95 -6.58 7.22
C ASN A 131 4.23 -5.75 7.06
N ALA A 132 4.13 -4.42 7.21
CA ALA A 132 5.27 -3.51 7.15
C ALA A 132 6.31 -3.82 8.23
N LYS A 133 5.87 -4.07 9.46
CA LYS A 133 6.75 -4.52 10.55
C LYS A 133 7.47 -5.81 10.18
N SER A 134 6.76 -6.81 9.65
CA SER A 134 7.38 -8.10 9.27
C SER A 134 8.32 -8.02 8.07
N LEU A 135 8.21 -6.96 7.26
CA LEU A 135 9.03 -6.71 6.07
C LEU A 135 10.13 -5.64 6.30
N GLY A 136 10.20 -5.04 7.49
CA GLY A 136 11.17 -3.96 7.76
C GLY A 136 10.88 -2.67 6.96
N ILE A 137 9.61 -2.38 6.67
CA ILE A 137 9.19 -1.23 5.85
C ILE A 137 8.66 -0.12 6.75
N ASN A 138 9.16 1.11 6.56
CA ASN A 138 8.55 2.31 7.14
C ASN A 138 7.46 2.84 6.20
N MET A 139 6.19 2.78 6.62
CA MET A 139 5.05 3.18 5.79
C MET A 139 5.03 4.68 5.43
N GLN A 140 5.66 5.54 6.23
CA GLN A 140 5.69 6.99 5.99
C GLN A 140 6.66 7.34 4.86
N THR A 141 7.78 6.63 4.77
CA THR A 141 8.88 6.91 3.83
C THR A 141 9.04 5.81 2.78
N MET A 142 8.05 4.94 2.63
CA MET A 142 8.18 3.79 1.74
C MET A 142 8.30 4.20 0.27
N THR A 143 9.19 3.49 -0.42
CA THR A 143 9.34 3.54 -1.87
C THR A 143 8.21 2.80 -2.57
N SER A 144 8.06 3.01 -3.89
CA SER A 144 7.14 2.25 -4.75
C SER A 144 7.36 0.75 -4.62
N ARG A 145 8.62 0.31 -4.61
CA ARG A 145 8.96 -1.11 -4.45
C ARG A 145 8.46 -1.67 -3.12
N GLN A 146 8.62 -0.92 -2.03
CA GLN A 146 8.13 -1.32 -0.72
C GLN A 146 6.59 -1.35 -0.66
N ALA A 147 5.90 -0.40 -1.30
CA ALA A 147 4.46 -0.45 -1.47
C ALA A 147 4.02 -1.70 -2.26
N GLY A 148 4.75 -2.07 -3.31
CA GLY A 148 4.52 -3.31 -4.04
C GLY A 148 4.71 -4.57 -3.18
N LEU A 149 5.73 -4.61 -2.32
CA LEU A 149 5.93 -5.72 -1.38
C LEU A 149 4.80 -5.82 -0.35
N LEU A 150 4.26 -4.68 0.11
CA LEU A 150 3.07 -4.66 0.96
C LEU A 150 1.84 -5.18 0.23
N ALA A 151 1.69 -4.88 -1.07
CA ALA A 151 0.62 -5.43 -1.90
C ALA A 151 0.75 -6.96 -2.06
N ALA A 152 1.95 -7.46 -2.31
CA ALA A 152 2.21 -8.90 -2.33
C ALA A 152 1.87 -9.56 -0.99
N ALA A 153 2.20 -8.91 0.13
CA ALA A 153 1.88 -9.41 1.47
C ALA A 153 0.39 -9.36 1.77
N HIS A 154 -0.31 -8.32 1.30
CA HIS A 154 -1.77 -8.22 1.41
C HIS A 154 -2.45 -9.40 0.71
N TYR A 155 -2.01 -9.72 -0.50
CA TYR A 155 -2.62 -10.74 -1.33
C TYR A 155 -2.28 -12.18 -0.93
N GLY A 156 -0.99 -12.47 -0.74
CA GLY A 156 -0.49 -13.83 -0.54
C GLY A 156 0.26 -14.06 0.77
N GLY A 157 0.20 -13.09 1.70
CA GLY A 157 0.89 -13.16 2.98
C GLY A 157 2.37 -12.76 2.90
N VAL A 158 2.91 -12.45 4.08
CA VAL A 158 4.29 -11.93 4.25
C VAL A 158 5.35 -12.90 3.72
N GLY A 159 5.14 -14.22 3.81
CA GLY A 159 6.10 -15.22 3.31
C GLY A 159 6.38 -15.08 1.82
N GLY A 160 5.32 -14.87 1.01
CA GLY A 160 5.46 -14.62 -0.43
C GLY A 160 6.18 -13.30 -0.71
N ALA A 161 5.84 -12.24 0.04
CA ALA A 161 6.50 -10.95 -0.09
C ALA A 161 8.01 -11.02 0.26
N LYS A 162 8.41 -11.76 1.30
CA LYS A 162 9.83 -11.96 1.64
C LYS A 162 10.60 -12.68 0.53
N LYS A 163 10.01 -13.69 -0.11
CA LYS A 163 10.62 -14.36 -1.26
C LYS A 163 10.86 -13.41 -2.43
N ILE A 164 9.88 -12.55 -2.76
CA ILE A 164 10.01 -11.50 -3.78
C ILE A 164 11.09 -10.49 -3.39
N MET A 165 11.11 -10.09 -2.11
CA MET A 165 12.09 -9.16 -1.57
C MET A 165 13.52 -9.68 -1.77
N GLY A 166 13.75 -10.98 -1.54
CA GLY A 166 15.02 -11.69 -1.77
C GLY A 166 15.33 -12.01 -3.24
N GLY A 167 14.59 -11.46 -4.20
CA GLY A 167 14.90 -11.58 -5.62
C GLY A 167 14.19 -12.71 -6.36
N ASN A 168 13.45 -13.57 -5.65
CA ASN A 168 12.72 -14.65 -6.32
C ASN A 168 11.36 -14.15 -6.85
N ARG A 169 11.39 -13.79 -8.14
CA ARG A 169 10.22 -13.32 -8.91
C ARG A 169 9.37 -14.46 -9.48
N ARG A 170 9.83 -15.71 -9.37
CA ARG A 170 9.19 -16.92 -9.90
C ARG A 170 8.40 -17.72 -8.85
N TYR A 171 8.42 -17.32 -7.57
CA TYR A 171 7.68 -18.05 -6.54
C TYR A 171 6.17 -17.83 -6.61
N GLY A 172 5.48 -18.86 -7.12
CA GLY A 172 4.12 -19.24 -6.75
C GLY A 172 4.18 -20.46 -5.84
N THR A 173 3.95 -20.28 -4.54
CA THR A 173 3.47 -21.38 -3.68
C THR A 173 2.15 -20.90 -3.15
N THR A 174 1.06 -21.57 -3.57
CA THR A 174 -0.36 -21.19 -3.46
C THR A 174 -0.75 -19.93 -4.23
N SER A 175 -1.17 -20.08 -5.48
CA SER A 175 -2.01 -19.10 -6.16
C SER A 175 -3.32 -18.98 -5.39
N PHE A 176 -3.51 -17.89 -4.64
CA PHE A 176 -4.86 -17.49 -4.25
C PHE A 176 -5.58 -17.07 -5.53
N GLN A 177 -6.78 -17.57 -5.79
CA GLN A 177 -7.62 -17.18 -6.96
C GLN A 177 -6.90 -17.18 -8.33
N GLY A 178 -5.89 -18.03 -8.54
CA GLY A 178 -5.19 -18.16 -9.83
C GLY A 178 -4.14 -17.07 -10.15
N LYS A 179 -3.80 -16.16 -9.22
CA LYS A 179 -2.77 -15.13 -9.41
C LYS A 179 -1.65 -15.28 -8.39
N THR A 180 -0.41 -14.93 -8.78
CA THR A 180 0.74 -14.95 -7.87
C THR A 180 0.86 -13.61 -7.12
N PRO A 181 1.46 -13.59 -5.92
CA PRO A 181 1.72 -12.34 -5.20
C PRO A 181 2.57 -11.34 -6.00
N TYR A 182 3.48 -11.83 -6.85
CA TYR A 182 4.30 -10.98 -7.73
C TYR A 182 3.46 -10.34 -8.85
N ALA A 183 2.56 -11.10 -9.47
CA ALA A 183 1.63 -10.56 -10.47
C ALA A 183 0.69 -9.51 -9.84
N TYR A 184 0.12 -9.83 -8.68
CA TYR A 184 -0.72 -8.88 -7.93
C TYR A 184 0.02 -7.59 -7.58
N MET A 185 1.26 -7.70 -7.08
CA MET A 185 2.12 -6.55 -6.83
C MET A 185 2.24 -5.65 -8.07
N ASN A 186 2.52 -6.23 -9.23
CA ASN A 186 2.70 -5.44 -10.46
C ASN A 186 1.40 -4.77 -10.91
N ASP A 187 0.23 -5.37 -10.69
CA ASP A 187 -1.07 -4.76 -10.97
C ASP A 187 -1.30 -3.52 -10.12
N VAL A 188 -1.01 -3.61 -8.82
CA VAL A 188 -1.12 -2.50 -7.88
C VAL A 188 -0.15 -1.38 -8.25
N LEU A 189 1.11 -1.71 -8.57
CA LEU A 189 2.09 -0.72 -9.01
C LEU A 189 1.65 0.00 -10.28
N ARG A 190 1.07 -0.71 -11.26
CA ARG A 190 0.52 -0.07 -12.46
C ARG A 190 -0.60 0.91 -12.13
N ARG A 191 -1.50 0.57 -11.21
CA ARG A 191 -2.58 1.47 -10.77
C ARG A 191 -2.06 2.67 -9.98
N MET A 192 -1.01 2.52 -9.19
CA MET A 192 -0.40 3.62 -8.43
C MET A 192 0.16 4.74 -9.32
N TYR A 193 0.47 4.43 -10.58
CA TYR A 193 1.13 5.34 -11.52
C TYR A 193 0.40 5.50 -12.86
N ALA A 194 -0.78 4.90 -13.02
CA ALA A 194 -1.65 5.18 -14.15
C ALA A 194 -2.15 6.63 -14.04
N ARG A 195 -2.00 7.38 -15.14
CA ARG A 195 -2.52 8.74 -15.30
C ARG A 195 -3.90 8.69 -15.90
#